data_AF-A0A7X0L544-F1
#
_entry.id   AF-A0A7X0L544-F1
#
_cell.length_a   1.000
_cell.length_b   1.000
_cell.length_c   1.000
_cell.angle_alpha   90.00
_cell.angle_beta   90.00
_cell.angle_gamma   90.00
#
_symmetry.space_group_name_H-M   'P 1'
#
loop_
_entity.id
_entity.type
_entity.pdbx_description
1 polymer ?
#
loop_
_entity_poly.entity_id
_entity_poly.type
_entity_poly.pdbx_seq_one_letter_code
_entity_poly.pdbx_strand_id
1 'polypeptide(L)'
;MNRQFSLAGLLRLRQTQQDAAASGLARANSRTASLRSRRATAREELAESAGAAGSSASLLAIAASRASAQSMLAELDALAASAEADAEQARAEYTEAKRRAVGLEKLENRHGAAFEASALRAEQGVLDEIASSAWHRSSAQPAPAARKAGS
;
A
#
# COMPACT_ATOMS: atom_id res chain seq x y z
N MET A 1 11.84 -15.27 -25.29
CA MET A 1 12.32 -13.96 -24.81
C MET A 1 11.21 -13.30 -24.01
N ASN A 2 11.47 -12.93 -22.75
CA ASN A 2 10.51 -12.31 -21.85
C ASN A 2 10.16 -10.90 -22.35
N ARG A 3 8.96 -10.71 -22.92
CA ARG A 3 8.48 -9.37 -23.23
C ARG A 3 8.05 -8.75 -21.91
N GLN A 4 8.80 -7.74 -21.47
CA GLN A 4 8.48 -6.95 -20.29
C GLN A 4 7.01 -6.50 -20.33
N PHE A 5 6.38 -6.50 -19.17
CA PHE A 5 5.01 -5.99 -19.01
C PHE A 5 4.94 -4.54 -19.50
N SER A 6 4.13 -4.28 -20.52
CA SER A 6 4.10 -2.98 -21.22
C SER A 6 3.74 -1.80 -20.31
N LEU A 7 3.05 -2.06 -19.20
CA LEU A 7 2.64 -1.05 -18.21
C LEU A 7 3.52 -1.04 -16.95
N ALA A 8 4.69 -1.69 -16.95
CA ALA A 8 5.58 -1.73 -15.79
C ALA A 8 6.02 -0.34 -15.32
N GLY A 9 6.27 0.60 -16.25
CA GLY A 9 6.58 1.98 -15.92
C GLY A 9 5.43 2.71 -15.22
N LEU A 10 4.20 2.49 -15.69
CA LEU A 10 3.00 3.06 -15.08
C LEU A 10 2.73 2.45 -13.70
N LEU A 11 2.94 1.15 -13.53
CA LEU A 11 2.80 0.47 -12.24
C LEU A 11 3.75 1.08 -11.19
N ARG A 12 5.03 1.24 -11.52
CA ARG A 12 6.00 1.90 -10.63
C ARG A 12 5.56 3.30 -10.22
N LEU A 13 5.07 4.10 -11.18
CA LEU A 13 4.54 5.43 -10.88
C LEU A 13 3.35 5.37 -9.91
N ARG A 14 2.42 4.42 -10.09
CA ARG A 14 1.27 4.26 -9.19
C ARG A 14 1.68 3.80 -7.79
N GLN A 15 2.67 2.93 -7.68
CA GLN A 15 3.22 2.51 -6.38
C GLN A 15 3.87 3.69 -5.67
N THR A 16 4.71 4.48 -6.35
CA THR A 16 5.28 5.70 -5.75
C THR A 16 4.20 6.71 -5.32
N GLN A 17 3.13 6.87 -6.10
CA GLN A 17 1.99 7.72 -5.71
C GLN A 17 1.26 7.17 -4.48
N GLN A 18 1.09 5.85 -4.38
CA GLN A 18 0.50 5.20 -3.21
C GLN A 18 1.39 5.39 -1.97
N ASP A 19 2.70 5.26 -2.09
CA ASP A 19 3.64 5.45 -0.98
C ASP A 19 3.67 6.90 -0.49
N ALA A 20 3.60 7.86 -1.42
CA ALA A 20 3.46 9.27 -1.10
C ALA A 20 2.15 9.55 -0.35
N ALA A 21 1.03 9.00 -0.81
CA ALA A 21 -0.26 9.14 -0.14
C ALA A 21 -0.28 8.47 1.24
N ALA A 22 0.35 7.30 1.38
CA ALA A 22 0.51 6.62 2.66
C ALA A 22 1.31 7.47 3.66
N SER A 23 2.40 8.09 3.20
CA SER A 23 3.19 9.02 3.99
C SER A 23 2.39 10.26 4.40
N GLY A 24 1.57 10.79 3.50
CA GLY A 24 0.64 11.90 3.78
C GLY A 24 -0.37 11.53 4.88
N LEU A 25 -1.02 10.38 4.77
CA LEU A 25 -1.95 9.87 5.77
C LEU A 25 -1.27 9.66 7.14
N ALA A 26 -0.05 9.11 7.17
CA ALA A 26 0.70 8.93 8.41
C ALA A 26 0.98 10.27 9.11
N ARG A 27 1.34 11.32 8.35
CA ARG A 27 1.55 12.68 8.87
C ARG A 27 0.26 13.32 9.39
N ALA A 28 -0.86 13.14 8.69
CA ALA A 28 -2.14 13.69 9.13
C ALA A 28 -2.60 13.02 10.44
N ASN A 29 -2.41 11.71 10.56
CA ASN A 29 -2.71 10.96 11.78
C ASN A 29 -1.82 11.38 12.96
N SER A 30 -0.51 11.56 12.74
CA SER A 30 0.39 12.00 13.81
C SER A 30 0.06 13.42 14.30
N ARG A 31 -0.31 14.32 13.37
CA ARG A 31 -0.78 15.67 13.72
C ARG A 31 -2.07 15.62 14.55
N THR A 32 -3.04 14.81 14.14
CA THR A 32 -4.30 14.63 14.87
C THR A 32 -4.05 14.09 16.28
N ALA A 33 -3.19 13.07 16.43
CA ALA A 33 -2.83 12.52 17.72
C ALA A 33 -2.12 13.55 18.63
N SER A 34 -1.20 14.34 18.05
CA SER A 34 -0.48 15.39 18.79
C SER A 34 -1.43 16.48 19.30
N LEU A 35 -2.38 16.94 18.47
CA LEU A 35 -3.36 17.95 18.86
C LEU A 35 -4.32 17.41 19.94
N ARG A 36 -4.76 16.16 19.84
CA ARG A 36 -5.58 15.51 20.88
C ARG A 36 -4.84 15.44 22.21
N SER A 37 -3.55 15.10 22.21
CA SER A 37 -2.72 15.09 23.42
C SER A 37 -2.56 16.49 24.01
N ARG A 38 -2.20 17.50 23.22
CA ARG A 38 -2.09 18.90 23.69
C ARG A 38 -3.39 19.41 24.30
N ARG A 39 -4.50 19.10 23.63
CA ARG A 39 -5.85 19.43 24.07
C ARG A 39 -6.22 18.74 25.40
N ALA A 40 -5.77 17.51 25.63
CA ALA A 40 -5.98 16.81 26.91
C ALA A 40 -5.17 17.47 28.03
N THR A 41 -3.87 17.70 27.81
CA THR A 41 -2.97 18.37 28.76
C THR A 41 -3.47 19.77 29.13
N ALA A 42 -3.87 20.58 28.15
CA ALA A 42 -4.39 21.93 28.42
C ALA A 42 -5.68 21.93 29.26
N ARG A 43 -6.51 20.87 29.16
CA ARG A 43 -7.70 20.72 30.01
C ARG A 43 -7.34 20.30 31.43
N GLU A 44 -6.35 19.43 31.58
CA GLU A 44 -5.81 19.01 32.89
C GLU A 44 -5.20 20.20 33.63
N GLU A 45 -4.33 20.97 32.97
CA GLU A 45 -3.70 22.18 33.54
C GLU A 45 -4.74 23.23 33.97
N LEU A 46 -5.80 23.43 33.17
CA LEU A 46 -6.89 24.34 33.53
C LEU A 46 -7.65 23.86 34.77
N ALA A 47 -7.87 22.55 34.91
CA ALA A 47 -8.54 21.97 36.07
C ALA A 47 -7.69 22.11 37.35
N GLU A 48 -6.37 21.95 37.25
CA GLU A 48 -5.43 22.07 38.37
C GLU A 48 -5.22 23.53 38.84
N SER A 49 -5.42 24.52 37.96
CA SER A 49 -5.20 25.95 38.25
C SER A 49 -6.17 26.59 39.27
N ALA A 50 -7.07 25.83 39.89
CA ALA A 50 -8.11 26.29 40.81
C ALA A 50 -7.62 26.62 42.25
N GLY A 51 -6.51 27.36 42.37
CA GLY A 51 -5.93 27.76 43.65
C GLY A 51 -6.77 28.76 44.46
N ALA A 52 -6.54 28.80 45.79
CA ALA A 52 -7.22 29.73 46.70
C ALA A 52 -6.69 31.16 46.53
N ALA A 53 -7.60 32.11 46.31
CA ALA A 53 -7.26 33.52 46.15
C ALA A 53 -7.23 34.25 47.51
N GLY A 54 -6.10 34.87 47.84
CA GLY A 54 -5.91 35.61 49.10
C GLY A 54 -6.18 37.12 49.00
N SER A 55 -6.38 37.66 47.79
CA SER A 55 -6.60 39.10 47.55
C SER A 55 -7.42 39.37 46.27
N SER A 56 -8.00 40.56 46.15
CA SER A 56 -8.73 40.99 44.93
C SER A 56 -7.83 41.03 43.69
N ALA A 57 -6.57 41.43 43.83
CA ALA A 57 -5.58 41.38 42.76
C ALA A 57 -5.29 39.93 42.31
N SER A 58 -5.21 38.98 43.25
CA SER A 58 -5.04 37.56 42.92
C SER A 58 -6.26 36.97 42.20
N LEU A 59 -7.48 37.40 42.55
CA LEU A 59 -8.70 37.00 41.85
C LEU A 59 -8.71 37.48 40.39
N LEU A 60 -8.32 38.74 40.14
CA LEU A 60 -8.23 39.29 38.79
C LEU A 60 -7.17 38.56 37.95
N ALA A 61 -6.01 38.25 38.53
CA ALA A 61 -4.97 37.48 37.86
C ALA A 61 -5.46 36.07 37.49
N ILE A 62 -6.13 35.36 38.40
CA ILE A 62 -6.72 34.05 38.14
C ILE A 62 -7.78 34.12 37.03
N ALA A 63 -8.65 35.14 37.06
CA ALA A 63 -9.66 35.34 36.03
C ALA A 63 -9.04 35.58 34.64
N ALA A 64 -7.99 36.42 34.56
CA ALA A 64 -7.26 36.66 33.33
C ALA A 64 -6.58 35.38 32.80
N SER A 65 -5.90 34.62 33.67
CA SER A 65 -5.29 33.33 33.29
C SER A 65 -6.31 32.34 32.76
N ARG A 66 -7.50 32.25 33.38
CA ARG A 66 -8.59 31.37 32.91
C ARG A 66 -9.14 31.81 31.56
N ALA A 67 -9.34 33.11 31.34
CA ALA A 67 -9.79 33.63 30.06
C ALA A 67 -8.78 33.29 28.94
N SER A 68 -7.49 33.47 29.19
CA SER A 68 -6.43 33.09 28.25
C SER A 68 -6.40 31.59 27.98
N ALA A 69 -6.51 30.75 29.01
CA ALA A 69 -6.55 29.30 28.87
C ALA A 69 -7.78 28.80 28.07
N GLN A 70 -8.95 29.42 28.28
CA GLN A 70 -10.14 29.10 27.47
C GLN A 70 -9.97 29.52 26.01
N SER A 71 -9.35 30.67 25.72
CA SER A 71 -9.02 31.07 24.35
C SER A 71 -8.10 30.05 23.68
N MET A 72 -7.02 29.64 24.36
CA MET A 72 -6.09 28.63 23.85
C MET A 72 -6.78 27.28 23.61
N LEU A 73 -7.68 26.86 24.49
CA LEU A 73 -8.47 25.63 24.31
C LEU A 73 -9.39 25.71 23.09
N ALA A 74 -10.04 26.85 22.88
CA ALA A 74 -10.88 27.07 21.70
C ALA A 74 -10.07 27.00 20.39
N GLU A 75 -8.87 27.58 20.39
CA GLU A 75 -7.93 27.49 19.26
C GLU A 75 -7.48 26.04 19.01
N LEU A 76 -7.14 25.29 20.07
CA LEU A 76 -6.76 23.88 19.96
C LEU A 76 -7.91 23.02 19.43
N ASP A 77 -9.15 23.30 19.84
CA ASP A 77 -10.34 22.60 19.36
C ASP A 77 -10.56 22.88 17.86
N ALA A 78 -10.39 24.12 17.40
CA ALA A 78 -10.46 24.49 15.99
C ALA A 78 -9.36 23.81 15.16
N LEU A 79 -8.12 23.80 15.66
CA LEU A 79 -6.99 23.12 15.02
C LEU A 79 -7.21 21.60 14.94
N ALA A 80 -7.77 20.99 16.00
CA ALA A 80 -8.08 19.56 16.01
C ALA A 80 -9.14 19.21 14.97
N ALA A 81 -10.22 20.00 14.86
CA ALA A 81 -11.25 19.80 13.84
C ALA A 81 -10.68 19.89 12.42
N SER A 82 -9.81 20.88 12.16
CA SER A 82 -9.11 20.98 10.87
C SER A 82 -8.20 19.79 10.61
N ALA A 83 -7.44 19.32 11.60
CA ALA A 83 -6.56 18.18 11.42
C ALA A 83 -7.31 16.86 11.18
N GLU A 84 -8.49 16.70 11.79
CA GLU A 84 -9.38 15.56 11.52
C GLU A 84 -9.92 15.59 10.09
N ALA A 85 -10.31 16.76 9.59
CA ALA A 85 -10.71 16.94 8.19
C ALA A 85 -9.53 16.63 7.22
N ASP A 86 -8.34 17.11 7.53
CA ASP A 86 -7.11 16.81 6.76
C ASP A 86 -6.82 15.29 6.74
N ALA A 87 -7.05 14.59 7.85
CA ALA A 87 -6.83 13.15 7.97
C ALA A 87 -7.84 12.34 7.14
N GLU A 88 -9.11 12.72 7.15
CA GLU A 88 -10.13 12.07 6.30
C GLU A 88 -9.85 12.30 4.81
N GLN A 89 -9.42 13.51 4.43
CA GLN A 89 -9.00 13.80 3.06
C GLN A 89 -7.79 12.95 2.65
N ALA A 90 -6.75 12.89 3.48
CA ALA A 90 -5.57 12.07 3.22
C ALA A 90 -5.91 10.57 3.13
N ARG A 91 -6.90 10.10 3.91
CA ARG A 91 -7.40 8.73 3.86
C ARG A 91 -8.11 8.43 2.54
N ALA A 92 -8.94 9.35 2.06
CA ALA A 92 -9.59 9.23 0.76
C ALA A 92 -8.56 9.18 -0.38
N GLU A 93 -7.55 10.06 -0.34
CA GLU A 93 -6.46 10.10 -1.32
C GLU A 93 -5.64 8.80 -1.36
N TYR A 94 -5.27 8.27 -0.18
CA TYR A 94 -4.59 6.98 -0.08
C TYR A 94 -5.43 5.83 -0.64
N THR A 95 -6.72 5.80 -0.31
CA THR A 95 -7.65 4.76 -0.79
C THR A 95 -7.74 4.79 -2.31
N GLU A 96 -7.87 5.98 -2.90
CA GLU A 96 -7.92 6.15 -4.34
C GLU A 96 -6.57 5.82 -5.03
N ALA A 97 -5.44 6.19 -4.43
CA ALA A 97 -4.12 5.81 -4.93
C ALA A 97 -3.94 4.28 -4.95
N LYS A 98 -4.32 3.61 -3.85
CA LYS A 98 -4.30 2.15 -3.73
C LYS A 98 -5.21 1.49 -4.76
N ARG A 99 -6.42 2.00 -4.96
CA ARG A 99 -7.38 1.47 -5.96
C ARG A 99 -6.78 1.49 -7.37
N ARG A 100 -6.07 2.58 -7.74
CA ARG A 100 -5.40 2.71 -9.04
C ARG A 100 -4.21 1.75 -9.20
N ALA A 101 -3.45 1.49 -8.14
CA ALA A 101 -2.30 0.58 -8.17
C ALA A 101 -2.74 -0.89 -8.30
N VAL A 102 -3.70 -1.34 -7.48
CA VAL A 102 -4.16 -2.74 -7.41
C VAL A 102 -4.65 -3.25 -8.77
N GLY A 103 -5.29 -2.41 -9.58
CA GLY A 103 -5.73 -2.79 -10.92
C GLY A 103 -4.57 -3.19 -11.84
N LEU A 104 -3.45 -2.46 -11.77
CA LEU A 104 -2.25 -2.73 -12.56
C LEU A 104 -1.47 -3.92 -12.03
N GLU A 105 -1.35 -4.07 -10.71
CA GLU A 105 -0.72 -5.25 -10.08
C GLU A 105 -1.40 -6.55 -10.50
N LYS A 106 -2.74 -6.56 -10.50
CA LYS A 106 -3.52 -7.71 -10.98
C LYS A 106 -3.29 -8.01 -12.46
N LEU A 107 -2.99 -7.01 -13.27
CA LEU A 107 -2.71 -7.20 -14.69
C LEU A 107 -1.29 -7.72 -14.91
N GLU A 108 -0.31 -7.20 -14.16
CA GLU A 108 1.06 -7.70 -14.17
C GLU A 108 1.12 -9.18 -13.76
N ASN A 109 0.43 -9.56 -12.69
CA ASN A 109 0.35 -10.96 -12.24
C ASN A 109 -0.25 -11.87 -13.32
N ARG A 110 -1.30 -11.42 -14.00
CA ARG A 110 -1.91 -12.18 -15.12
C ARG A 110 -0.97 -12.28 -16.32
N HIS A 111 -0.23 -11.22 -16.62
CA HIS A 111 0.79 -11.24 -17.69
C HIS A 111 1.90 -12.24 -17.37
N GLY A 112 2.40 -12.26 -16.13
CA GLY A 112 3.37 -13.24 -15.65
C GLY A 112 2.88 -14.67 -15.82
N ALA A 113 1.69 -14.98 -15.30
CA ALA A 113 1.09 -16.31 -15.43
C ALA A 113 0.86 -16.73 -16.88
N ALA A 114 0.39 -15.82 -17.74
CA ALA A 114 0.19 -16.09 -19.17
C ALA A 114 1.53 -16.35 -19.89
N PHE A 115 2.58 -15.61 -19.53
CA PHE A 115 3.92 -15.80 -20.07
C PHE A 115 4.49 -17.17 -19.66
N GLU A 116 4.41 -17.54 -18.39
CA GLU A 116 4.84 -18.87 -17.90
C GLU A 116 4.10 -20.00 -18.61
N ALA A 117 2.77 -19.91 -18.71
CA ALA A 117 1.98 -20.91 -19.43
C ALA A 117 2.35 -21.00 -20.92
N SER A 118 2.73 -19.88 -21.55
CA SER A 118 3.20 -19.90 -22.95
C SER A 118 4.58 -20.56 -23.10
N ALA A 119 5.48 -20.34 -22.13
CA ALA A 119 6.80 -20.97 -22.11
C ALA A 119 6.68 -22.49 -21.94
N LEU A 120 5.84 -22.95 -21.00
CA LEU A 120 5.56 -24.36 -20.79
C LEU A 120 4.97 -25.02 -22.04
N ARG A 121 4.00 -24.37 -22.72
CA ARG A 121 3.42 -24.90 -23.96
C ARG A 121 4.44 -25.01 -25.08
N ALA A 122 5.34 -24.03 -25.22
CA ALA A 122 6.41 -24.07 -26.20
C ALA A 122 7.39 -25.22 -25.94
N GLU A 123 7.76 -25.43 -24.67
CA GLU A 123 8.61 -26.55 -24.25
C GLU A 123 7.96 -27.90 -24.54
N GLN A 124 6.68 -28.08 -24.19
CA GLN A 124 5.94 -29.31 -24.50
C GLN A 124 5.88 -29.59 -26.01
N GLY A 125 5.66 -28.57 -26.84
CA GLY A 125 5.67 -28.74 -28.29
C GLY A 125 7.01 -29.27 -28.82
N VAL A 126 8.13 -28.80 -28.26
CA VAL A 126 9.47 -29.31 -28.61
C VAL A 126 9.65 -30.77 -28.16
N LEU A 127 9.17 -31.13 -26.96
CA LEU A 127 9.23 -32.52 -26.47
C LEU A 127 8.40 -33.46 -27.34
N ASP A 128 7.20 -33.04 -27.74
CA ASP A 128 6.31 -33.80 -28.61
C ASP A 128 6.92 -33.99 -30.01
N GLU A 129 7.60 -32.97 -30.55
CA GLU A 129 8.32 -33.06 -31.82
C GLU A 129 9.50 -34.05 -31.74
N ILE A 130 10.28 -34.02 -30.65
CA ILE A 130 11.38 -34.96 -30.42
C ILE A 130 10.84 -36.39 -30.29
N ALA A 131 9.77 -36.58 -29.52
CA ALA A 131 9.15 -37.88 -29.30
C ALA A 131 8.58 -38.46 -30.60
N SER A 132 7.83 -37.66 -31.36
CA SER A 132 7.27 -38.08 -32.65
C SER A 132 8.36 -38.40 -33.67
N SER A 133 9.42 -37.59 -33.75
CA SER A 133 10.60 -37.87 -34.59
C SER A 133 11.33 -39.16 -34.19
N ALA A 134 11.47 -39.42 -32.90
CA ALA A 134 12.10 -40.65 -32.39
C ALA A 134 11.26 -41.89 -32.74
N TRP A 135 9.93 -41.80 -32.58
CA TRP A 135 9.00 -42.87 -32.91
C TRP A 135 8.99 -43.17 -34.42
N HIS A 136 9.03 -42.14 -35.28
CA HIS A 136 9.14 -42.34 -36.72
C HIS A 136 10.44 -43.03 -37.13
N ARG A 137 11.57 -42.73 -36.48
CA ARG A 137 12.85 -43.39 -36.75
C ARG A 137 12.85 -44.88 -36.36
N SER A 138 12.25 -45.24 -35.22
CA SER A 138 12.20 -46.63 -34.77
C SER A 138 11.21 -47.48 -35.58
N SER A 139 10.08 -46.90 -36.00
CA SER A 139 9.08 -47.58 -36.82
C SER A 139 9.49 -47.73 -38.30
N ALA A 140 10.33 -46.83 -38.81
CA ALA A 140 10.88 -46.92 -40.18
C ALA A 140 12.04 -47.93 -40.32
N GLN A 141 12.50 -48.54 -39.22
CA GLN A 141 13.57 -49.54 -39.27
C GLN A 141 12.98 -50.92 -39.60
N PRO A 142 13.17 -51.47 -40.82
CA PRO A 142 12.61 -52.77 -41.16
C PRO A 142 13.25 -53.86 -40.31
N ALA A 143 12.42 -54.80 -39.82
CA ALA A 143 12.87 -55.93 -39.00
C ALA A 143 14.05 -56.65 -39.67
N PRO A 144 15.13 -56.98 -38.93
CA PRO A 144 16.26 -57.69 -39.51
C PRO A 144 15.78 -59.02 -40.07
N ALA A 145 15.94 -59.22 -41.38
CA ALA A 145 15.59 -60.47 -42.06
C ALA A 145 16.25 -61.63 -41.33
N ALA A 146 15.41 -62.49 -40.73
CA ALA A 146 15.85 -63.69 -40.03
C ALA A 146 16.73 -64.51 -40.97
N ARG A 147 18.05 -64.53 -40.69
CA ARG A 147 18.98 -65.44 -41.36
C ARG A 147 18.51 -66.86 -41.06
N LYS A 148 17.92 -67.52 -42.07
CA LYS A 148 17.70 -68.97 -42.05
C LYS A 148 19.05 -69.64 -41.79
N ALA A 149 19.19 -70.26 -40.62
CA ALA A 149 20.26 -71.20 -40.35
C ALA A 149 20.05 -72.41 -41.26
N GLY A 150 20.87 -72.48 -42.30
CA GLY A 150 21.00 -73.64 -43.18
C GLY A 150 21.83 -74.73 -42.53
N SER A 151 21.43 -75.95 -42.86
CA SER A 151 21.84 -77.28 -42.38
C SER A 151 23.34 -77.57 -42.35
#